data_AF-F6FZ41-F1
#
_entry.id   AF-F6FZ41-F1
#
_cell.length_a   1.000
_cell.length_b   1.000
_cell.length_c   1.000
_cell.angle_alpha   90.00
_cell.angle_beta   90.00
_cell.angle_gamma   90.00
#
_symmetry.space_group_name_H-M   'P 1'
#
loop_
_entity.id
_entity.type
_entity.pdbx_description
1 polymer ?
#
loop_
_entity_poly.entity_id
_entity_poly.type
_entity_poly.pdbx_seq_one_letter_code
_entity_poly.pdbx_strand_id
1 'polypeptide(L)'
;MGVQDRDWFRDRHHPKPQNPDWQKEYTRWYGSPPQSARKQGMHWTLSLMVWVAILLIVYVAAKQLRLTGNAPATGQQVAAMQPAPSMPRPSPQPAPTLQQPSAQPAAPVAGVNKCVINGQTVYTEAPCTQAMRALVGTAVAQTPSNARQREIEEAAAATKRAEEQLARQWDRRMAQRDRDLEAERVVVQQQVAATNAECRNLKAQRDSMLRLSVTTQQQYPWRDNLNYIRKRMNELHC
;
A
#
# COMPACT_ATOMS: atom_id res chain seq x y z
N MET A 1 -37.42 24.38 -41.50
CA MET A 1 -37.02 24.17 -40.10
C MET A 1 -37.79 22.99 -39.56
N GLY A 2 -37.13 22.01 -38.95
CA GLY A 2 -37.81 21.00 -38.13
C GLY A 2 -37.38 19.55 -38.36
N VAL A 3 -36.48 19.09 -37.48
CA VAL A 3 -36.43 17.74 -36.91
C VAL A 3 -35.97 16.60 -37.84
N GLN A 4 -34.66 16.32 -37.83
CA GLN A 4 -34.12 14.97 -38.07
C GLN A 4 -32.87 14.63 -37.25
N ASP A 5 -32.52 15.43 -36.23
CA ASP A 5 -31.39 15.18 -35.32
C ASP A 5 -31.82 14.49 -34.00
N ARG A 6 -32.57 13.37 -34.06
CA ARG A 6 -33.00 12.67 -32.84
C ARG A 6 -32.76 11.16 -32.73
N ASP A 7 -32.04 10.55 -33.68
CA ASP A 7 -31.87 9.09 -33.65
C ASP A 7 -30.46 8.57 -33.33
N TRP A 8 -29.46 9.42 -33.10
CA TRP A 8 -28.10 8.97 -32.74
C TRP A 8 -28.01 8.20 -31.41
N PHE A 9 -29.02 8.28 -30.54
CA PHE A 9 -29.01 7.62 -29.23
C PHE A 9 -29.70 6.25 -29.19
N ARG A 10 -30.38 5.80 -30.25
CA ARG A 10 -31.14 4.54 -30.22
C ARG A 10 -30.34 3.27 -30.49
N ASP A 11 -29.13 3.37 -31.06
CA ASP A 11 -28.32 2.20 -31.42
C ASP A 11 -27.45 1.62 -30.29
N ARG A 12 -27.52 2.15 -29.06
CA ARG A 12 -26.72 1.64 -27.92
C ARG A 12 -27.21 0.33 -27.30
N HIS A 13 -28.36 -0.20 -27.73
CA HIS A 13 -28.96 -1.40 -27.14
C HIS A 13 -28.74 -2.69 -27.95
N HIS A 14 -28.01 -2.62 -29.07
CA HIS A 14 -27.51 -3.83 -29.70
C HIS A 14 -26.24 -4.27 -28.97
N PRO A 15 -26.15 -5.51 -28.45
CA PRO A 15 -24.87 -6.05 -28.03
C PRO A 15 -23.96 -5.96 -29.26
N LYS A 16 -22.88 -5.17 -29.15
CA LYS A 16 -21.84 -5.12 -30.18
C LYS A 16 -21.55 -6.57 -30.59
N PRO A 17 -21.48 -6.92 -31.89
CA PRO A 17 -21.00 -8.24 -32.28
C PRO A 17 -19.62 -8.39 -31.67
N GLN A 18 -19.54 -9.16 -30.59
CA GLN A 18 -18.33 -9.42 -29.86
C GLN A 18 -17.53 -10.35 -30.75
N ASN A 19 -16.70 -9.75 -31.62
CA ASN A 19 -15.87 -10.46 -32.57
C ASN A 19 -15.15 -11.59 -31.80
N PRO A 20 -15.53 -12.87 -32.00
CA PRO A 20 -14.97 -13.97 -31.20
C PRO A 20 -13.48 -14.16 -31.51
N ASP A 21 -13.01 -13.58 -32.61
CA ASP A 21 -11.65 -13.68 -33.11
C ASP A 21 -10.83 -12.40 -32.88
N TRP A 22 -11.29 -11.47 -32.03
CA TRP A 22 -10.52 -10.25 -31.70
C TRP A 22 -9.10 -10.58 -31.19
N GLN A 23 -8.94 -11.73 -30.52
CA GLN A 23 -7.64 -12.23 -30.09
C GLN A 23 -6.74 -12.64 -31.25
N LYS A 24 -7.28 -13.20 -32.33
CA LYS A 24 -6.51 -13.53 -33.54
C LYS A 24 -6.05 -12.25 -34.25
N GLU A 25 -6.92 -11.25 -34.36
CA GLU A 25 -6.56 -9.94 -34.92
C GLU A 25 -5.53 -9.21 -34.04
N TYR A 26 -5.72 -9.22 -32.72
CA TYR A 26 -4.75 -8.63 -31.80
C TYR A 26 -3.39 -9.32 -31.90
N THR A 27 -3.36 -10.65 -32.00
CA THR A 27 -2.12 -11.44 -32.15
C THR A 27 -1.43 -11.17 -33.50
N ARG A 28 -2.20 -10.89 -34.56
CA ARG A 28 -1.69 -10.51 -35.88
C ARG A 28 -0.96 -9.17 -35.86
N TRP A 29 -1.51 -8.19 -35.14
CA TRP A 29 -0.97 -6.82 -35.10
C TRP A 29 0.07 -6.60 -34.01
N TYR A 30 -0.07 -7.27 -32.86
CA TYR A 30 0.73 -6.99 -31.66
C TYR A 30 1.53 -8.20 -31.15
N GLY A 31 1.43 -9.36 -31.80
CA GLY A 31 2.03 -10.60 -31.32
C GLY A 31 1.27 -11.20 -30.12
N SER A 32 1.59 -12.45 -29.76
CA SER A 32 0.95 -13.12 -28.62
C SER A 32 1.42 -12.49 -27.30
N PRO A 33 0.52 -12.10 -26.38
CA PRO A 33 0.94 -11.67 -25.04
C PRO A 33 1.63 -12.85 -24.32
N PRO A 34 2.64 -12.60 -23.47
CA PRO A 34 3.30 -13.66 -22.72
C PRO A 34 2.27 -14.43 -21.89
N GLN A 35 2.26 -15.76 -22.04
CA GLN A 35 1.31 -16.70 -21.42
C GLN A 35 1.37 -16.74 -19.87
N SER A 36 2.11 -15.84 -19.22
CA SER A 36 2.22 -15.77 -17.77
C SER A 36 0.91 -15.38 -17.07
N ALA A 37 -0.06 -14.81 -17.78
CA ALA A 37 -1.36 -14.44 -17.21
C ALA A 37 -2.37 -15.60 -17.09
N ARG A 38 -2.05 -16.81 -17.57
CA ARG A 38 -3.02 -17.93 -17.67
C ARG A 38 -2.78 -19.11 -16.74
N LYS A 39 -1.78 -19.07 -15.83
CA LYS A 39 -1.56 -20.14 -14.85
C LYS A 39 -1.78 -19.64 -13.42
N GLN A 40 -2.78 -20.25 -12.79
CA GLN A 40 -2.98 -20.39 -11.34
C GLN A 40 -3.38 -19.13 -10.56
N GLY A 41 -4.66 -18.78 -10.65
CA GLY A 41 -5.33 -17.81 -9.77
C GLY A 41 -5.51 -18.26 -8.31
N MET A 42 -4.59 -19.04 -7.74
CA MET A 42 -4.65 -19.42 -6.32
C MET A 42 -3.25 -19.73 -5.77
N HIS A 43 -2.44 -18.71 -5.50
CA HIS A 43 -1.27 -18.86 -4.62
C HIS A 43 -0.66 -17.58 -4.04
N TRP A 44 -1.17 -16.39 -4.36
CA TRP A 44 -0.65 -15.15 -3.78
C TRP A 44 -1.22 -14.88 -2.37
N THR A 45 -2.50 -15.21 -2.14
CA THR A 45 -3.21 -14.91 -0.89
C THR A 45 -2.77 -15.86 0.21
N LEU A 46 -2.60 -17.14 -0.12
CA LEU A 46 -2.02 -18.14 0.78
C LEU A 46 -0.57 -17.77 1.16
N SER A 47 0.24 -17.32 0.21
CA SER A 47 1.60 -16.85 0.50
C SER A 47 1.58 -15.64 1.45
N LEU A 48 0.68 -14.69 1.22
CA LEU A 48 0.53 -13.50 2.06
C LEU A 48 0.06 -13.86 3.48
N MET A 49 -0.91 -14.77 3.61
CA MET A 49 -1.39 -15.28 4.90
C MET A 49 -0.29 -16.00 5.69
N VAL A 50 0.55 -16.78 5.01
CA VAL A 50 1.70 -17.45 5.63
C VAL A 50 2.71 -16.43 6.15
N TRP A 51 3.03 -15.39 5.37
CA TRP A 51 3.93 -14.32 5.81
C TRP A 51 3.38 -13.55 7.01
N VAL A 52 2.09 -13.23 7.03
CA VAL A 52 1.43 -12.57 8.17
C VAL A 52 1.49 -13.44 9.41
N ALA A 53 1.25 -14.75 9.30
CA ALA A 53 1.33 -15.67 10.43
C ALA A 53 2.75 -15.76 11.00
N ILE A 54 3.77 -15.83 10.14
CA ILE A 54 5.19 -15.85 10.56
C ILE A 54 5.54 -14.56 11.31
N LEU A 55 5.17 -13.40 10.77
CA LEU A 55 5.43 -12.11 11.41
C LEU A 55 4.73 -11.98 12.77
N LEU A 56 3.50 -12.51 12.90
CA LEU A 56 2.77 -12.55 14.17
C LEU A 56 3.49 -13.39 15.22
N ILE A 57 3.98 -14.58 14.85
CA ILE A 57 4.72 -15.46 15.76
C ILE A 57 6.01 -14.77 16.23
N VAL A 58 6.76 -14.16 15.31
CA VAL A 58 7.99 -13.41 15.63
C VAL A 58 7.69 -12.22 16.55
N TYR A 59 6.61 -11.47 16.28
CA TYR A 59 6.19 -10.35 17.11
C TYR A 59 5.81 -10.79 18.53
N VAL A 60 5.03 -11.87 18.66
CA VAL A 60 4.65 -12.41 19.97
C VAL A 60 5.89 -12.93 20.72
N ALA A 61 6.79 -13.65 20.06
CA ALA A 61 8.04 -14.10 20.67
C ALA A 61 8.90 -12.92 21.16
N ALA A 62 9.08 -11.89 20.33
CA ALA A 62 9.81 -10.68 20.70
C ALA A 62 9.14 -9.94 21.87
N LYS A 63 7.80 -9.88 21.89
CA LYS A 63 7.04 -9.27 22.99
C LYS A 63 7.20 -10.07 24.28
N GLN A 64 7.18 -11.40 24.21
CA GLN A 64 7.40 -12.25 25.38
C GLN A 64 8.83 -12.12 25.91
N LEU A 65 9.85 -12.10 25.05
CA LEU A 65 11.23 -11.84 25.47
C LEU A 65 11.40 -10.45 26.11
N ARG A 66 10.68 -9.43 25.64
CA ARG A 66 10.67 -8.10 26.28
C ARG A 66 9.94 -8.07 27.62
N LEU A 67 9.00 -8.99 27.86
CA LEU A 67 8.27 -9.12 29.12
C LEU A 67 9.03 -9.99 30.14
N THR A 68 9.75 -11.03 29.70
CA THR A 68 10.63 -11.83 30.58
C THR A 68 12.01 -11.20 30.82
N GLY A 69 12.51 -10.37 29.90
CA GLY A 69 13.77 -9.62 30.09
C GLY A 69 13.70 -8.50 31.14
N ASN A 70 12.50 -8.18 31.66
CA ASN A 70 12.28 -7.20 32.72
C ASN A 70 11.78 -7.83 34.03
N ALA A 71 11.82 -9.15 34.17
CA ALA A 71 11.57 -9.80 35.46
C ALA A 71 12.87 -9.77 36.30
N PRO A 72 12.92 -9.06 37.45
CA PRO A 72 14.06 -9.16 38.33
C PRO A 72 14.10 -10.57 38.92
N ALA A 73 15.18 -11.30 38.63
CA ALA A 73 15.54 -12.50 39.37
C ALA A 73 15.65 -12.14 40.86
N THR A 74 14.62 -12.49 41.64
CA THR A 74 14.60 -12.28 43.08
C THR A 74 14.63 -13.65 43.73
N GLY A 75 15.74 -13.98 44.38
CA GLY A 75 15.81 -15.20 45.17
C GLY A 75 17.21 -15.68 45.52
N GLN A 76 18.03 -14.85 46.20
CA GLN A 76 19.01 -15.37 47.16
C GLN A 76 19.40 -14.28 48.16
N GLN A 77 18.85 -14.40 49.37
CA GLN A 77 19.26 -13.67 50.59
C GLN A 77 20.52 -14.31 51.16
N VAL A 78 21.52 -13.51 51.56
CA VAL A 78 22.34 -13.76 52.77
C VAL A 78 22.81 -12.43 53.39
N ALA A 79 22.25 -12.15 54.57
CA ALA A 79 22.76 -11.57 55.82
C ALA A 79 23.87 -10.48 55.91
N ALA A 80 23.48 -9.41 56.63
CA ALA A 80 24.12 -8.80 57.83
C ALA A 80 25.38 -7.91 57.73
N MET A 81 25.24 -6.61 58.07
CA MET A 81 25.68 -5.98 59.33
C MET A 81 25.34 -4.45 59.34
N GLN A 82 24.80 -3.94 60.45
CA GLN A 82 24.67 -2.50 60.82
C GLN A 82 25.90 -2.05 61.68
N PRO A 83 26.15 -0.77 62.11
CA PRO A 83 25.21 0.35 62.37
C PRO A 83 25.65 1.81 61.98
N ALA A 84 24.79 2.79 62.34
CA ALA A 84 24.66 4.26 62.11
C ALA A 84 25.76 5.16 62.78
N PRO A 85 25.68 6.53 62.94
CA PRO A 85 24.63 7.56 62.69
C PRO A 85 25.11 8.92 62.05
N SER A 86 24.28 9.85 61.57
CA SER A 86 23.72 10.99 62.34
C SER A 86 22.99 12.02 61.44
N MET A 87 22.05 12.73 62.06
CA MET A 87 20.95 13.64 61.62
C MET A 87 21.40 15.01 61.03
N PRO A 88 20.52 15.99 60.64
CA PRO A 88 19.05 16.09 60.79
C PRO A 88 18.21 16.61 59.60
N ARG A 89 16.92 16.35 59.75
CA ARG A 89 15.70 16.85 59.10
C ARG A 89 15.45 18.36 59.34
N PRO A 90 14.80 19.04 58.39
CA PRO A 90 13.73 19.98 58.72
C PRO A 90 12.41 19.52 58.08
N SER A 91 11.34 19.63 58.85
CA SER A 91 9.94 19.48 58.42
C SER A 91 9.18 20.70 58.94
N PRO A 92 7.90 20.90 58.59
CA PRO A 92 7.24 20.78 57.29
C PRO A 92 6.51 22.10 56.94
N GLN A 93 6.25 22.38 55.66
CA GLN A 93 5.30 23.43 55.27
C GLN A 93 3.95 22.81 54.84
N PRO A 94 2.82 23.47 55.15
CA PRO A 94 1.51 22.82 55.23
C PRO A 94 0.88 22.61 53.85
N ALA A 95 0.29 21.43 53.65
CA ALA A 95 -0.57 21.13 52.53
C ALA A 95 -1.89 21.91 52.63
N PRO A 96 -2.42 22.47 51.52
CA PRO A 96 -3.80 22.93 51.48
C PRO A 96 -4.75 21.72 51.52
N THR A 97 -5.76 21.87 52.36
CA THR A 97 -6.82 20.94 52.74
C THR A 97 -7.49 20.24 51.57
N LEU A 98 -7.51 18.90 51.63
CA LEU A 98 -8.52 18.04 51.00
C LEU A 98 -9.90 18.45 51.51
N GLN A 99 -10.68 19.13 50.66
CA GLN A 99 -12.14 19.17 50.83
C GLN A 99 -12.69 17.82 50.40
N GLN A 100 -13.13 17.08 51.41
CA GLN A 100 -13.96 15.88 51.30
C GLN A 100 -15.37 16.30 50.85
N PRO A 101 -15.87 15.89 49.67
CA PRO A 101 -17.28 15.97 49.39
C PRO A 101 -17.97 14.90 50.23
N SER A 102 -18.80 15.37 51.15
CA SER A 102 -19.83 14.60 51.82
C SER A 102 -20.60 13.75 50.81
N ALA A 103 -20.80 12.48 51.17
CA ALA A 103 -21.64 11.54 50.44
C ALA A 103 -23.03 12.15 50.22
N GLN A 104 -23.34 12.51 48.97
CA GLN A 104 -24.71 12.72 48.54
C GLN A 104 -25.32 11.35 48.25
N PRO A 105 -26.54 11.06 48.74
CA PRO A 105 -27.20 9.80 48.46
C PRO A 105 -27.39 9.66 46.95
N ALA A 106 -27.08 8.46 46.44
CA ALA A 106 -27.28 8.09 45.05
C ALA A 106 -28.73 8.39 44.64
N ALA A 107 -28.90 9.39 43.77
CA ALA A 107 -30.16 9.57 43.06
C ALA A 107 -30.35 8.37 42.12
N PRO A 108 -31.54 7.75 42.08
CA PRO A 108 -31.80 6.65 41.18
C PRO A 108 -31.70 7.11 39.71
N VAL A 109 -31.31 6.16 38.87
CA VAL A 109 -31.06 6.24 37.44
C VAL A 109 -32.07 7.12 36.69
N ALA A 110 -31.52 7.96 35.80
CA ALA A 110 -32.20 8.86 34.89
C ALA A 110 -33.40 8.21 34.17
N GLY A 111 -34.60 8.72 34.46
CA GLY A 111 -35.78 8.46 33.65
C GLY A 111 -35.71 9.29 32.38
N VAL A 112 -35.63 8.65 31.22
CA VAL A 112 -35.72 9.34 29.92
C VAL A 112 -37.16 9.83 29.75
N ASN A 113 -37.36 11.14 29.73
CA ASN A 113 -38.67 11.75 29.51
C ASN A 113 -39.02 11.70 28.01
N LYS A 114 -40.23 11.24 27.70
CA LYS A 114 -40.79 11.27 26.35
C LYS A 114 -41.60 12.56 26.18
N CYS A 115 -41.10 13.48 25.36
CA CYS A 115 -41.73 14.76 25.10
C CYS A 115 -42.26 14.81 23.66
N VAL A 116 -43.48 15.29 23.45
CA VAL A 116 -43.99 15.57 22.09
C VAL A 116 -43.88 17.06 21.84
N ILE A 117 -42.98 17.46 20.96
CA ILE A 117 -42.72 18.86 20.59
C ILE A 117 -43.03 18.99 19.10
N ASN A 118 -43.99 19.85 18.72
CA ASN A 118 -44.42 20.06 17.34
C ASN A 118 -44.77 18.76 16.57
N GLY A 119 -45.40 17.79 17.25
CA GLY A 119 -45.78 16.50 16.65
C GLY A 119 -44.65 15.46 16.54
N GLN A 120 -43.39 15.82 16.88
CA GLN A 120 -42.27 14.88 16.97
C GLN A 120 -42.02 14.44 18.41
N THR A 121 -41.82 13.13 18.58
CA THR A 121 -41.47 12.55 19.88
C THR A 121 -39.96 12.63 20.09
N VAL A 122 -39.53 13.37 21.11
CA VAL A 122 -38.13 13.51 21.52
C VAL A 122 -37.96 12.88 22.89
N TYR A 123 -36.96 12.00 23.00
CA TYR A 123 -36.57 11.36 24.26
C TYR A 123 -35.41 12.15 24.86
N THR A 124 -35.59 12.67 26.07
CA THR A 124 -34.61 13.56 26.70
C THR A 124 -34.51 13.29 28.19
N GLU A 125 -33.30 13.34 28.74
CA GLU A 125 -33.05 13.19 30.17
C GLU A 125 -33.44 14.48 30.95
N ALA A 126 -33.57 15.62 30.26
CA ALA A 126 -33.97 16.89 30.83
C ALA A 126 -35.51 17.06 30.83
N PRO A 127 -36.10 17.89 31.72
CA PRO A 127 -37.53 18.19 31.67
C PRO A 127 -37.93 18.80 30.31
N CYS A 128 -39.08 18.39 29.78
CA CYS A 128 -39.53 18.73 28.41
C CYS A 128 -39.53 20.24 28.09
N THR A 129 -39.71 21.10 29.09
CA THR A 129 -39.66 22.57 28.95
C THR A 129 -38.27 23.08 28.58
N GLN A 130 -37.21 22.40 29.04
CA GLN A 130 -35.83 22.76 28.73
C GLN A 130 -35.42 22.26 27.33
N ALA A 131 -35.92 21.08 26.93
CA ALA A 131 -35.74 20.55 25.57
C ALA A 131 -36.45 21.43 24.51
N MET A 132 -37.67 21.90 24.79
CA MET A 132 -38.36 22.87 23.92
C MET A 132 -37.53 24.15 23.70
N ARG A 133 -36.90 24.68 24.75
CA ARG A 133 -36.10 25.90 24.67
C ARG A 133 -34.82 25.72 23.84
N ALA A 134 -34.19 24.55 23.92
CA ALA A 134 -33.00 24.22 23.13
C ALA A 134 -33.30 24.05 21.63
N LEU A 135 -34.44 23.45 21.29
CA LEU A 135 -34.88 23.26 19.90
C LEU A 135 -35.30 24.58 19.23
N VAL A 136 -36.00 25.46 19.96
CA VAL A 136 -36.38 26.78 19.43
C VAL A 136 -35.16 27.69 19.26
N GLY A 137 -34.16 27.59 20.14
CA GLY A 137 -32.92 28.37 20.04
C GLY A 137 -31.98 27.96 18.89
N THR A 138 -32.15 26.75 18.33
CA THR A 138 -31.30 26.21 17.26
C THR A 138 -31.92 26.32 15.86
N ALA A 139 -33.18 26.73 15.75
CA ALA A 139 -33.93 26.83 14.50
C ALA A 139 -33.74 28.16 13.73
N VAL A 140 -32.68 28.92 14.00
CA VAL A 140 -32.24 29.98 13.08
C VAL A 140 -31.30 29.33 12.07
N ALA A 141 -31.83 28.96 10.91
CA ALA A 141 -31.02 28.58 9.76
C ALA A 141 -30.03 29.73 9.48
N GLN A 142 -28.77 29.54 9.87
CA GLN A 142 -27.69 30.47 9.54
C GLN A 142 -27.45 30.36 8.03
N THR A 143 -28.13 31.19 7.23
CA THR A 143 -27.68 31.50 5.87
C THR A 143 -26.22 31.94 5.97
N PRO A 144 -25.26 31.25 5.33
CA PRO A 144 -23.87 31.64 5.40
C PRO A 144 -23.75 33.07 4.90
N SER A 145 -23.16 33.93 5.73
CA SER A 145 -22.84 35.31 5.33
C SER A 145 -21.99 35.29 4.05
N ASN A 146 -22.17 36.26 3.16
CA ASN A 146 -21.39 36.41 1.93
C ASN A 146 -19.86 36.37 2.19
N ALA A 147 -19.40 36.78 3.38
CA ALA A 147 -18.00 36.68 3.78
C ALA A 147 -17.56 35.22 4.01
N ARG A 148 -18.36 34.43 4.73
CA ARG A 148 -18.10 33.01 4.97
C ARG A 148 -18.14 32.19 3.67
N GLN A 149 -19.02 32.57 2.74
CA GLN A 149 -19.09 31.94 1.42
C GLN A 149 -17.82 32.18 0.59
N ARG A 150 -17.27 33.41 0.62
CA ARG A 150 -15.99 33.74 -0.05
C ARG A 150 -14.81 33.00 0.57
N GLU A 151 -14.75 32.90 1.90
CA GLU A 151 -13.71 32.12 2.60
C GLU A 151 -13.73 30.64 2.17
N ILE A 152 -14.92 30.04 2.03
CA ILE A 152 -15.08 28.65 1.56
C ILE A 152 -14.63 28.52 0.10
N GLU A 153 -14.94 29.48 -0.77
CA GLU A 153 -14.55 29.46 -2.18
C GLU A 153 -13.04 29.66 -2.35
N GLU A 154 -12.42 30.54 -1.58
CA GLU A 154 -10.97 30.75 -1.55
C GLU A 154 -10.23 29.51 -1.01
N ALA A 155 -10.76 28.88 0.03
CA ALA A 155 -10.24 27.61 0.54
C ALA A 155 -10.34 26.50 -0.52
N ALA A 156 -11.48 26.37 -1.20
CA ALA A 156 -11.66 25.39 -2.27
C ALA A 156 -10.71 25.66 -3.47
N ALA A 157 -10.49 26.92 -3.82
CA ALA A 157 -9.53 27.30 -4.86
C ALA A 157 -8.07 27.01 -4.43
N ALA A 158 -7.74 27.20 -3.15
CA ALA A 158 -6.43 26.83 -2.60
C ALA A 158 -6.21 25.31 -2.65
N THR A 159 -7.23 24.51 -2.29
CA THR A 159 -7.17 23.04 -2.39
C THR A 159 -6.95 22.58 -3.82
N LYS A 160 -7.69 23.13 -4.80
CA LYS A 160 -7.49 22.81 -6.23
C LYS A 160 -6.06 23.08 -6.69
N ARG A 161 -5.49 24.25 -6.32
CA ARG A 161 -4.09 24.56 -6.66
C ARG A 161 -3.09 23.60 -6.01
N ALA A 162 -3.35 23.17 -4.77
CA ALA A 162 -2.52 22.18 -4.09
C ALA A 162 -2.60 20.80 -4.79
N GLU A 163 -3.79 20.37 -5.19
CA GLU A 163 -4.00 19.13 -5.96
C GLU A 163 -3.31 19.18 -7.32
N GLU A 164 -3.40 20.29 -8.04
CA GLU A 164 -2.66 20.50 -9.31
C GLU A 164 -1.14 20.45 -9.13
N GLN A 165 -0.62 20.92 -8.00
CA GLN A 165 0.81 20.80 -7.70
C GLN A 165 1.20 19.35 -7.44
N LEU A 166 0.37 18.58 -6.74
CA LEU A 166 0.57 17.15 -6.52
C LEU A 166 0.50 16.36 -7.84
N ALA A 167 -0.45 16.68 -8.71
CA ALA A 167 -0.54 16.10 -10.05
C ALA A 167 0.74 16.37 -10.86
N ARG A 168 1.23 17.61 -10.86
CA ARG A 168 2.51 17.96 -11.54
C ARG A 168 3.73 17.25 -10.93
N GLN A 169 3.72 16.95 -9.63
CA GLN A 169 4.79 16.16 -9.02
C GLN A 169 4.69 14.68 -9.40
N TRP A 170 3.46 14.15 -9.50
CA TRP A 170 3.21 12.81 -9.98
C TRP A 170 3.67 12.64 -11.43
N ASP A 171 3.29 13.54 -12.32
CA ASP A 171 3.67 13.51 -13.74
C ASP A 171 5.19 13.54 -13.91
N ARG A 172 5.88 14.35 -13.10
CA ARG A 172 7.35 14.37 -13.09
C ARG A 172 7.97 13.02 -12.68
N ARG A 173 7.40 12.33 -11.69
CA ARG A 173 7.87 10.99 -11.29
C ARG A 173 7.57 9.94 -12.35
N MET A 174 6.42 10.02 -13.01
CA MET A 174 6.07 9.12 -14.11
C MET A 174 7.00 9.32 -15.30
N ALA A 175 7.20 10.57 -15.73
CA ALA A 175 8.11 10.90 -16.84
C ALA A 175 9.58 10.54 -16.53
N GLN A 176 9.99 10.53 -15.26
CA GLN A 176 11.30 10.01 -14.88
C GLN A 176 11.36 8.49 -15.01
N ARG A 177 10.37 7.78 -14.47
CA ARG A 177 10.30 6.31 -14.60
C ARG A 177 10.25 5.86 -16.05
N ASP A 178 9.51 6.54 -16.90
CA ASP A 178 9.42 6.17 -18.32
C ASP A 178 10.79 6.29 -18.98
N ARG A 179 11.55 7.35 -18.69
CA ARG A 179 12.94 7.51 -19.14
C ARG A 179 13.87 6.43 -18.61
N ASP A 180 13.72 6.06 -17.34
CA ASP A 180 14.53 4.99 -16.73
C ASP A 180 14.22 3.63 -17.38
N LEU A 181 12.93 3.33 -17.64
CA LEU A 181 12.51 2.11 -18.35
C LEU A 181 13.01 2.07 -19.79
N GLU A 182 13.01 3.20 -20.49
CA GLU A 182 13.60 3.29 -21.84
C GLU A 182 15.11 3.04 -21.80
N ALA A 183 15.83 3.61 -20.83
CA ALA A 183 17.25 3.37 -20.66
C ALA A 183 17.55 1.89 -20.36
N GLU A 184 16.77 1.25 -19.48
CA GLU A 184 16.87 -0.18 -19.19
C GLU A 184 16.64 -1.02 -20.45
N ARG A 185 15.63 -0.69 -21.26
CA ARG A 185 15.37 -1.39 -22.53
C ARG A 185 16.54 -1.29 -23.49
N VAL A 186 17.18 -0.14 -23.60
CA VAL A 186 18.37 0.04 -24.46
C VAL A 186 19.53 -0.83 -23.97
N VAL A 187 19.80 -0.85 -22.67
CA VAL A 187 20.88 -1.68 -22.10
C VAL A 187 20.60 -3.17 -22.33
N VAL A 188 19.37 -3.63 -22.09
CA VAL A 188 18.97 -5.02 -22.34
C VAL A 188 19.09 -5.36 -23.83
N GLN A 189 18.67 -4.47 -24.73
CA GLN A 189 18.83 -4.68 -26.17
C GLN A 189 20.29 -4.79 -26.59
N GLN A 190 21.17 -3.94 -26.05
CA GLN A 190 22.61 -4.01 -26.32
C GLN A 190 23.21 -5.34 -25.83
N GLN A 191 22.83 -5.79 -24.64
CA GLN A 191 23.27 -7.08 -24.10
C GLN A 191 22.82 -8.24 -24.99
N VAL A 192 21.54 -8.28 -25.37
CA VAL A 192 21.00 -9.30 -26.28
C VAL A 192 21.69 -9.27 -27.63
N ALA A 193 21.95 -8.08 -28.18
CA ALA A 193 22.67 -7.92 -29.45
C ALA A 193 24.11 -8.45 -29.35
N ALA A 194 24.81 -8.18 -28.25
CA ALA A 194 26.16 -8.67 -28.01
C ALA A 194 26.20 -10.20 -27.88
N THR A 195 25.31 -10.80 -27.08
CA THR A 195 25.19 -12.26 -26.95
C THR A 195 24.86 -12.91 -28.28
N ASN A 196 23.91 -12.34 -29.04
CA ASN A 196 23.57 -12.85 -30.36
C ASN A 196 24.74 -12.75 -31.35
N ALA A 197 25.55 -11.68 -31.28
CA ALA A 197 26.75 -11.55 -32.09
C ALA A 197 27.81 -12.61 -31.73
N GLU A 198 28.04 -12.87 -30.43
CA GLU A 198 28.94 -13.91 -29.96
C GLU A 198 28.48 -15.30 -30.44
N CYS A 199 27.18 -15.61 -30.30
CA CYS A 199 26.61 -16.86 -30.79
C CYS A 199 26.76 -17.05 -32.30
N ARG A 200 26.58 -15.99 -33.10
CA ARG A 200 26.83 -16.05 -34.56
C ARG A 200 28.30 -16.33 -34.86
N ASN A 201 29.22 -15.70 -34.15
CA ASN A 201 30.66 -15.94 -34.32
C ASN A 201 31.04 -17.37 -33.93
N LEU A 202 30.57 -17.88 -32.79
CA LEU A 202 30.83 -19.25 -32.36
C LEU A 202 30.27 -20.28 -33.34
N LYS A 203 29.06 -20.05 -33.85
CA LYS A 203 28.45 -20.91 -34.88
C LYS A 203 29.28 -20.91 -36.17
N ALA A 204 29.75 -19.74 -36.61
CA ALA A 204 30.61 -19.63 -37.78
C ALA A 204 31.97 -20.33 -37.57
N GLN A 205 32.59 -20.18 -36.40
CA GLN A 205 33.84 -20.88 -36.06
C GLN A 205 33.66 -22.40 -36.01
N ARG A 206 32.57 -22.88 -35.40
CA ARG A 206 32.21 -24.30 -35.40
C ARG A 206 32.06 -24.81 -36.83
N ASP A 207 31.29 -24.13 -37.66
CA ASP A 207 31.03 -24.54 -39.04
C ASP A 207 32.32 -24.52 -39.87
N SER A 208 33.20 -23.55 -39.63
CA SER A 208 34.54 -23.51 -40.25
C SER A 208 35.39 -24.70 -39.83
N MET A 209 35.41 -25.08 -38.55
CA MET A 209 36.17 -26.23 -38.08
C MET A 209 35.64 -27.57 -38.59
N LEU A 210 34.31 -27.69 -38.75
CA LEU A 210 33.69 -28.90 -39.28
C LEU A 210 33.98 -29.10 -40.78
N ARG A 211 34.36 -28.04 -41.51
CA ARG A 211 34.76 -28.11 -42.92
C ARG A 211 36.23 -28.50 -43.13
N LEU A 212 37.04 -28.56 -42.07
CA LEU A 212 38.44 -28.97 -42.17
C LEU A 212 38.56 -30.44 -42.57
N SER A 213 39.67 -30.80 -43.22
CA SER A 213 39.93 -32.17 -43.66
C SER A 213 39.90 -33.17 -42.49
N VAL A 214 39.51 -34.43 -42.76
CA VAL A 214 39.41 -35.49 -41.74
C VAL A 214 40.73 -35.69 -40.98
N THR A 215 41.86 -35.58 -41.68
CA THR A 215 43.20 -35.62 -41.07
C THR A 215 43.42 -34.50 -40.07
N THR A 216 42.96 -33.28 -40.36
CA THR A 216 43.00 -32.16 -39.40
C THR A 216 42.06 -32.39 -38.22
N GLN A 217 40.89 -32.99 -38.44
CA GLN A 217 39.92 -33.27 -37.38
C GLN A 217 40.42 -34.30 -36.35
N GLN A 218 41.37 -35.16 -36.73
CA GLN A 218 41.97 -36.13 -35.81
C GLN A 218 43.04 -35.54 -34.90
N GLN A 219 43.49 -34.30 -35.15
CA GLN A 219 44.52 -33.66 -34.32
C GLN A 219 43.93 -33.17 -33.00
N TYR A 220 44.75 -33.24 -31.94
CA TYR A 220 44.39 -32.83 -30.58
C TYR A 220 43.78 -31.40 -30.48
N PRO A 221 44.34 -30.36 -31.15
CA PRO A 221 43.78 -29.01 -31.05
C PRO A 221 42.36 -28.88 -31.61
N TRP A 222 41.98 -29.72 -32.57
CA TRP A 222 40.65 -29.64 -33.17
C TRP A 222 39.55 -30.04 -32.19
N ARG A 223 39.75 -31.14 -31.44
CA ARG A 223 38.76 -31.65 -30.48
C ARG A 223 38.54 -30.67 -29.34
N ASP A 224 39.63 -30.13 -28.80
CA ASP A 224 39.57 -29.17 -27.69
C ASP A 224 38.88 -27.87 -28.11
N ASN A 225 39.22 -27.33 -29.29
CA ASN A 225 38.57 -26.14 -29.81
C ASN A 225 37.07 -26.38 -30.05
N LEU A 226 36.69 -27.52 -30.61
CA LEU A 226 35.28 -27.82 -30.86
C LEU A 226 34.48 -27.99 -29.56
N ASN A 227 35.08 -28.63 -28.55
CA ASN A 227 34.47 -28.77 -27.23
C ASN A 227 34.34 -27.42 -26.52
N TYR A 228 35.37 -26.57 -26.60
CA TYR A 228 35.33 -25.20 -26.09
C TYR A 228 34.17 -24.40 -26.72
N ILE A 229 34.06 -24.41 -28.05
CA ILE A 229 32.98 -23.71 -28.75
C ILE A 229 31.62 -24.26 -28.34
N ARG A 230 31.45 -25.59 -28.28
CA ARG A 230 30.17 -26.21 -27.87
C ARG A 230 29.79 -25.82 -26.44
N LYS A 231 30.75 -25.85 -25.51
CA LYS A 231 30.53 -25.42 -24.12
C LYS A 231 30.12 -23.95 -24.08
N ARG A 232 30.81 -23.09 -24.82
CA ARG A 232 30.51 -21.65 -24.86
C ARG A 232 29.14 -21.35 -25.47
N MET A 233 28.77 -22.05 -26.55
CA MET A 233 27.42 -21.94 -27.13
C MET A 233 26.34 -22.34 -26.12
N ASN A 234 26.52 -23.47 -25.42
CA ASN A 234 25.60 -23.90 -24.36
C ASN A 234 25.48 -22.87 -23.22
N GLU A 235 26.58 -22.26 -22.79
CA GLU A 235 26.60 -21.21 -21.75
C GLU A 235 25.79 -19.97 -22.17
N LEU A 236 25.81 -19.62 -23.46
CA LEU A 236 25.09 -18.47 -24.03
C LEU A 236 23.68 -18.82 -24.50
N HIS A 237 23.27 -20.09 -24.37
CA HIS A 237 22.00 -20.63 -24.86
C HIS A 237 21.78 -20.44 -26.38
N CYS A 238 22.85 -20.72 -27.13
CA CYS A 238 22.83 -21.01 -28.56
C CYS A 238 23.42 -22.40 -28.84
#